data_AF-A0A2E7W2Y7-F1
#
_entry.id   AF-A0A2E7W2Y7-F1
#
_cell.length_a   1.000
_cell.length_b   1.000
_cell.length_c   1.000
_cell.angle_alpha   90.00
_cell.angle_beta   90.00
_cell.angle_gamma   90.00
#
_symmetry.space_group_name_H-M   'P 1'
#
loop_
_entity.id
_entity.type
_entity.pdbx_description
1 polymer ?
#
loop_
_entity_poly.entity_id
_entity_poly.type
_entity_poly.pdbx_seq_one_letter_code
_entity_poly.pdbx_strand_id
1 'polypeptide(L)'
;MILKMGQCCRKFNGGLERQFGKYELLQFPIQPAKRDKEDVIKAEWKGKGATGRKVVLYVDGAASINGRYYKYEESLKFVNKSQRFDAIARENPNRYDYIYTSSFQPFLFWNFVAAFLHLVNAVFSFFGAQENQRTNMYPIYQGYTGWTPEKRFCELANFTCPAAGDVIECIQTEGYVRSRVDEDTMMAIQPSLTKSRYRLSLFWLIISFHFLSAIFQFTAGFCFKNFYAKHVLRNGVNSFRFIEYSISATLMLLCIALIGSLQDVYAHVGLGVLCTATMLFGLIAEVLFSDEFLSESLEKAKTNIGIEDNLGDNLQQAPPLSLFRRPRFNNELGDIYKEDLKGNTLEPLLKLVRTPEDDCSGVEEKVRQLGWFVHICGWITMAGAYGGIILNHYFWSVERAEEENENFEGPPEWITALVFTIAALYNIFGFTQLFQFCSKDPCCYSFQTGRGCCRTETKYSRI
;
A
#
# COMPACT_ATOMS: atom_id res chain seq x y z
N MET A 1 -15.65 9.43 -25.85
CA MET A 1 -14.59 8.42 -25.63
C MET A 1 -14.61 8.00 -24.15
N ILE A 2 -15.70 7.38 -23.73
CA ILE A 2 -15.92 6.77 -22.41
C ILE A 2 -16.62 5.44 -22.72
N LEU A 3 -15.95 4.35 -22.37
CA LEU A 3 -16.21 3.00 -22.86
C LEU A 3 -17.33 2.31 -22.08
N LYS A 4 -18.28 1.75 -22.83
CA LYS A 4 -18.99 0.51 -22.49
C LYS A 4 -17.97 -0.59 -22.21
N MET A 5 -17.93 -1.12 -20.99
CA MET A 5 -17.23 -2.35 -20.66
C MET A 5 -18.10 -3.16 -19.73
N GLY A 6 -18.73 -4.21 -20.25
CA GLY A 6 -19.65 -5.03 -19.46
C GLY A 6 -20.30 -6.16 -20.24
N GLN A 7 -19.55 -6.89 -21.08
CA GLN A 7 -19.98 -8.18 -21.65
C GLN A 7 -18.74 -9.00 -22.04
N CYS A 8 -18.23 -9.80 -21.11
CA CYS A 8 -17.38 -10.95 -21.44
C CYS A 8 -17.41 -11.96 -20.29
N CYS A 9 -18.33 -12.93 -20.36
CA CYS A 9 -18.23 -14.29 -19.79
C CYS A 9 -19.60 -14.99 -19.88
N ARG A 10 -19.90 -15.60 -21.04
CA ARG A 10 -20.86 -16.70 -21.14
C ARG A 10 -20.35 -17.73 -22.14
N LYS A 11 -20.55 -19.00 -21.77
CA LYS A 11 -20.37 -20.28 -22.49
C LYS A 11 -18.98 -20.90 -22.40
N PHE A 12 -18.87 -21.91 -21.53
CA PHE A 12 -18.57 -23.28 -21.95
C PHE A 12 -19.17 -24.25 -20.92
N ASN A 13 -20.26 -24.91 -21.32
CA ASN A 13 -20.79 -26.12 -20.69
C ASN A 13 -20.22 -27.31 -21.48
N GLY A 14 -19.69 -28.30 -20.78
CA GLY A 14 -19.28 -29.58 -21.36
C GLY A 14 -18.87 -30.53 -20.24
N GLY A 15 -19.76 -31.46 -19.90
CA GLY A 15 -19.56 -32.42 -18.81
C GLY A 15 -18.56 -33.51 -19.15
N LEU A 16 -18.09 -34.21 -18.12
CA LEU A 16 -17.59 -35.58 -18.26
C LEU A 16 -17.89 -36.37 -16.98
N GLU A 17 -18.58 -37.49 -17.16
CA GLU A 17 -18.92 -38.49 -16.14
C GLU A 17 -17.74 -39.37 -15.74
N ARG A 18 -17.83 -39.85 -14.48
CA ARG A 18 -17.35 -41.11 -13.88
C ARG A 18 -16.27 -41.93 -14.60
N GLN A 19 -15.21 -42.27 -13.86
CA GLN A 19 -14.75 -43.67 -13.67
C GLN A 19 -13.72 -43.73 -12.52
N PHE A 20 -14.05 -44.40 -11.42
CA PHE A 20 -13.06 -44.90 -10.45
C PHE A 20 -13.19 -46.43 -10.40
N GLY A 21 -12.17 -47.11 -10.93
CA GLY A 21 -12.03 -48.56 -10.89
C GLY A 21 -11.48 -49.05 -9.55
N LYS A 22 -11.79 -50.31 -9.22
CA LYS A 22 -11.28 -51.10 -8.10
C LYS A 22 -9.75 -51.23 -8.18
N TYR A 23 -9.06 -51.07 -7.06
CA TYR A 23 -7.63 -51.44 -6.93
C TYR A 23 -7.50 -52.87 -6.41
N GLU A 24 -6.74 -53.71 -7.12
CA GLU A 24 -6.23 -54.99 -6.61
C GLU A 24 -4.89 -54.78 -5.89
N LEU A 25 -4.73 -55.43 -4.74
CA LEU A 25 -3.50 -55.47 -3.96
C LEU A 25 -2.48 -56.42 -4.62
N LEU A 26 -1.45 -55.87 -5.27
CA LEU A 26 -0.26 -56.62 -5.68
C LEU A 26 0.78 -56.59 -4.57
N GLN A 27 1.15 -57.76 -4.05
CA GLN A 27 2.30 -57.96 -3.17
C GLN A 27 3.59 -58.04 -4.01
N PHE A 28 4.63 -57.31 -3.60
CA PHE A 28 5.97 -57.39 -4.19
C PHE A 28 7.03 -57.67 -3.11
N PRO A 29 8.10 -58.42 -3.45
CA PRO A 29 9.16 -58.77 -2.51
C PRO A 29 10.07 -57.57 -2.18
N ILE A 30 10.32 -57.36 -0.89
CA ILE A 30 11.29 -56.37 -0.38
C ILE A 30 12.69 -57.00 -0.44
N GLN A 31 13.66 -56.30 -1.03
CA GLN A 31 15.07 -56.72 -0.97
C GLN A 31 15.74 -56.23 0.32
N PRO A 32 16.66 -57.01 0.92
CA PRO A 32 17.32 -56.63 2.17
C PRO A 32 18.31 -55.47 1.98
N ALA A 33 18.27 -54.50 2.89
CA ALA A 33 19.12 -53.32 2.90
C ALA A 33 20.58 -53.64 3.29
N LYS A 34 21.54 -52.89 2.73
CA LYS A 34 22.96 -52.92 3.12
C LYS A 34 23.18 -52.07 4.38
N ARG A 35 24.00 -52.59 5.31
CA ARG A 35 24.42 -51.91 6.55
C ARG A 35 25.65 -51.04 6.28
N ASP A 36 25.54 -49.73 6.51
CA ASP A 36 26.70 -48.83 6.65
C ASP A 36 26.93 -48.48 8.14
N LYS A 37 28.17 -48.11 8.46
CA LYS A 37 28.76 -48.05 9.83
C LYS A 37 28.31 -46.87 10.72
N GLU A 38 27.21 -46.21 10.41
CA GLU A 38 26.56 -45.25 11.31
C GLU A 38 25.12 -45.70 11.50
N ASP A 39 24.62 -45.75 12.74
CA ASP A 39 23.32 -46.31 13.15
C ASP A 39 22.10 -45.51 12.63
N VAL A 40 22.03 -45.26 11.33
CA VAL A 40 20.88 -44.70 10.62
C VAL A 40 20.54 -45.66 9.48
N ILE A 41 19.51 -46.49 9.70
CA ILE A 41 18.95 -47.35 8.65
C ILE A 41 18.23 -46.46 7.64
N LYS A 42 18.92 -46.07 6.56
CA LYS A 42 18.30 -45.40 5.41
C LYS A 42 17.69 -46.45 4.48
N ALA A 43 16.38 -46.62 4.54
CA ALA A 43 15.66 -47.38 3.53
C ALA A 43 15.36 -46.46 2.33
N GLU A 44 16.03 -46.72 1.19
CA GLU A 44 15.75 -46.00 -0.05
C GLU A 44 14.67 -46.74 -0.84
N TRP A 45 13.48 -46.14 -0.97
CA TRP A 45 12.44 -46.66 -1.86
C TRP A 45 12.53 -46.00 -3.23
N LYS A 46 12.73 -46.82 -4.27
CA LYS A 46 12.72 -46.41 -5.68
C LYS A 46 11.47 -46.97 -6.36
N GLY A 47 10.43 -46.17 -6.48
CA GLY A 47 9.25 -46.50 -7.29
C GLY A 47 8.98 -45.46 -8.37
N LYS A 48 8.30 -45.90 -9.43
CA LYS A 48 7.69 -45.01 -10.42
C LYS A 48 6.25 -44.75 -9.97
N GLY A 49 5.89 -43.49 -9.74
CA GLY A 49 4.49 -43.11 -9.52
C GLY A 49 3.65 -43.30 -10.79
N ALA A 50 2.33 -43.19 -10.68
CA ALA A 50 1.38 -43.33 -11.79
C ALA A 50 1.64 -42.38 -13.00
N THR A 51 2.45 -41.33 -12.79
CA THR A 51 2.87 -40.37 -13.83
C THR A 51 4.25 -40.67 -14.43
N GLY A 52 4.88 -41.80 -14.10
CA GLY A 52 6.20 -42.19 -14.59
C GLY A 52 7.38 -41.43 -13.97
N ARG A 53 7.13 -40.44 -13.10
CA ARG A 53 8.19 -39.71 -12.37
C ARG A 53 8.78 -40.57 -11.27
N LYS A 54 10.12 -40.58 -11.19
CA LYS A 54 10.87 -41.16 -10.07
C LYS A 54 10.57 -40.35 -8.82
N VAL A 55 10.04 -41.01 -7.80
CA VAL A 55 9.89 -40.44 -6.46
C VAL A 55 10.88 -41.15 -5.57
N VAL A 56 11.74 -40.39 -4.91
CA VAL A 56 12.66 -40.90 -3.87
C VAL A 56 12.08 -40.47 -2.53
N LEU A 57 11.66 -41.44 -1.73
CA LEU A 57 11.16 -41.23 -0.36
C LEU A 57 12.27 -41.60 0.61
N TYR A 58 12.57 -40.67 1.52
CA TYR A 58 13.44 -40.91 2.66
C TYR A 58 12.54 -41.09 3.88
N VAL A 59 12.65 -42.25 4.54
CA VAL A 59 11.96 -42.52 5.82
C VAL A 59 13.04 -42.52 6.89
N ASP A 60 13.00 -41.53 7.79
CA ASP A 60 13.83 -41.50 8.99
C ASP A 60 13.06 -42.14 10.15
N GLY A 61 13.72 -43.04 10.89
CA GLY A 61 13.20 -43.61 12.13
C GLY A 61 12.44 -44.93 11.98
N ALA A 62 13.15 -46.04 11.76
CA ALA A 62 12.63 -47.37 12.05
C ALA A 62 13.16 -47.82 13.42
N ALA A 63 12.37 -47.64 14.48
CA ALA A 63 12.67 -48.21 15.79
C ALA A 63 12.36 -49.72 15.78
N SER A 64 13.37 -50.55 16.01
CA SER A 64 13.21 -51.99 16.21
C SER A 64 12.92 -52.27 17.68
N ILE A 65 11.69 -52.67 18.00
CA ILE A 65 11.36 -53.27 19.29
C ILE A 65 11.14 -54.77 19.06
N ASN A 66 11.99 -55.61 19.67
CA ASN A 66 11.89 -57.08 19.68
C ASN A 66 11.82 -57.77 18.31
N GLY A 67 12.60 -57.31 17.33
CA GLY A 67 12.79 -58.03 16.05
C GLY A 67 11.54 -58.13 15.17
N ARG A 68 10.48 -57.37 15.46
CA ARG A 68 9.30 -57.24 14.61
C ARG A 68 9.26 -55.85 14.00
N TYR A 69 9.28 -55.78 12.67
CA TYR A 69 9.06 -54.55 11.93
C TYR A 69 7.57 -54.24 11.93
N TYR A 70 7.17 -53.18 12.63
CA TYR A 70 5.80 -52.67 12.55
C TYR A 70 5.70 -51.80 11.30
N LYS A 71 4.83 -52.20 10.36
CA LYS A 71 4.45 -51.36 9.24
C LYS A 71 3.58 -50.24 9.80
N TYR A 72 4.18 -49.08 10.10
CA TYR A 72 3.42 -47.86 10.34
C TYR A 72 2.71 -47.53 9.02
N GLU A 73 1.40 -47.77 8.99
CA GLU A 73 0.51 -47.25 7.97
C GLU A 73 0.27 -45.76 8.30
N GLU A 74 1.34 -44.98 8.35
CA GLU A 74 1.20 -43.53 8.31
C GLU A 74 0.70 -43.19 6.92
N SER A 75 -0.56 -42.76 6.89
CA SER A 75 -1.10 -41.96 5.82
C SER A 75 -0.02 -40.96 5.41
N LEU A 76 0.49 -41.08 4.18
CA LEU A 76 1.35 -40.09 3.53
C LEU A 76 0.57 -38.77 3.47
N LYS A 77 0.51 -38.04 4.59
CA LYS A 77 0.03 -36.67 4.62
C LYS A 77 1.06 -35.91 3.82
N PHE A 78 0.64 -35.36 2.68
CA PHE A 78 1.42 -34.37 1.96
C PHE A 78 1.63 -33.20 2.92
N VAL A 79 2.71 -33.24 3.70
CA VAL A 79 3.10 -32.13 4.57
C VAL A 79 3.32 -30.96 3.64
N ASN A 80 2.37 -30.04 3.68
CA ASN A 80 2.32 -28.91 2.77
C ASN A 80 3.60 -28.10 3.00
N LYS A 81 4.18 -27.54 1.94
CA LYS A 81 5.52 -26.93 1.98
C LYS A 81 5.66 -25.91 3.13
N SER A 82 4.58 -25.25 3.54
CA SER A 82 4.55 -24.31 4.68
C SER A 82 4.75 -24.97 6.05
N GLN A 83 4.12 -26.11 6.32
CA GLN A 83 4.27 -26.81 7.62
C GLN A 83 5.71 -27.27 7.82
N ARG A 84 6.41 -27.61 6.72
CA ARG A 84 7.84 -27.94 6.76
C ARG A 84 8.70 -26.72 7.09
N PHE A 85 8.33 -25.52 6.65
CA PHE A 85 9.05 -24.29 6.99
C PHE A 85 8.87 -23.88 8.46
N ASP A 86 7.66 -24.05 9.02
CA ASP A 86 7.39 -23.73 10.42
C ASP A 86 8.03 -24.74 11.39
N ALA A 87 8.14 -26.01 10.99
CA ALA A 87 8.93 -27.01 11.73
C ALA A 87 10.42 -26.67 11.73
N ILE A 88 10.98 -26.30 10.56
CA ILE A 88 12.38 -25.85 10.44
C ILE A 88 12.63 -24.57 11.25
N ALA A 89 11.65 -23.67 11.34
CA ALA A 89 11.75 -22.45 12.13
C ALA A 89 11.93 -22.72 13.62
N ARG A 90 11.21 -23.74 14.14
CA ARG A 90 11.24 -24.15 15.54
C ARG A 90 12.52 -24.88 15.90
N GLU A 91 12.96 -25.80 15.04
CA GLU A 91 14.20 -26.54 15.28
C GLU A 91 15.45 -25.68 15.13
N ASN A 92 15.39 -24.62 14.32
CA ASN A 92 16.55 -23.80 14.06
C ASN A 92 16.17 -22.38 13.59
N PRO A 93 15.94 -21.42 14.50
CA PRO A 93 15.55 -20.06 14.14
C PRO A 93 16.58 -19.40 13.19
N ASN A 94 17.86 -19.74 13.32
CA ASN A 94 18.92 -19.29 12.42
C ASN A 94 18.76 -19.78 10.96
N ARG A 95 18.10 -20.94 10.77
CA ARG A 95 17.83 -21.52 9.44
C ARG A 95 16.58 -20.94 8.79
N TYR A 96 15.65 -20.42 9.59
CA TYR A 96 14.46 -19.71 9.08
C TYR A 96 14.81 -18.39 8.41
N ASP A 97 15.69 -17.61 9.04
CA ASP A 97 16.22 -16.36 8.47
C ASP A 97 16.91 -16.61 7.12
N TYR A 98 17.58 -17.74 6.96
CA TYR A 98 18.22 -18.11 5.70
C TYR A 98 17.23 -18.38 4.55
N ILE A 99 16.11 -19.03 4.85
CA ILE A 99 15.10 -19.36 3.82
C ILE A 99 14.41 -18.08 3.34
N TYR A 100 14.03 -17.19 4.27
CA TYR A 100 13.41 -15.91 3.93
C TYR A 100 14.36 -14.96 3.18
N THR A 101 15.64 -14.94 3.54
CA THR A 101 16.63 -14.11 2.84
C THR A 101 16.87 -14.54 1.40
N SER A 102 16.60 -15.81 1.05
CA SER A 102 16.74 -16.31 -0.33
C SER A 102 15.60 -15.86 -1.26
N SER A 103 14.35 -15.87 -0.79
CA SER A 103 13.19 -15.38 -1.57
C SER A 103 13.19 -13.86 -1.72
N PHE A 104 13.98 -13.17 -0.91
CA PHE A 104 14.09 -11.71 -0.90
C PHE A 104 15.14 -11.14 -1.86
N GLN A 105 16.08 -11.96 -2.35
CA GLN A 105 17.14 -11.51 -3.26
C GLN A 105 16.63 -10.73 -4.48
N PRO A 106 15.51 -11.11 -5.13
CA PRO A 106 14.97 -10.34 -6.24
C PRO A 106 14.54 -8.91 -5.84
N PHE A 107 13.94 -8.73 -4.67
CA PHE A 107 13.50 -7.41 -4.19
C PHE A 107 14.70 -6.51 -3.89
N LEU A 108 15.74 -7.05 -3.25
CA LEU A 108 16.99 -6.33 -3.02
C LEU A 108 17.66 -5.91 -4.33
N PHE A 109 17.70 -6.82 -5.30
CA PHE A 109 18.20 -6.53 -6.64
C PHE A 109 17.42 -5.38 -7.29
N TRP A 110 16.08 -5.43 -7.26
CA TRP A 110 15.25 -4.37 -7.85
C TRP A 110 15.39 -3.03 -7.13
N ASN A 111 15.52 -3.00 -5.80
CA ASN A 111 15.82 -1.77 -5.06
C ASN A 111 17.18 -1.20 -5.45
N PHE A 112 18.21 -2.03 -5.65
CA PHE A 112 19.51 -1.58 -6.12
C PHE A 112 19.45 -1.01 -7.55
N VAL A 113 18.77 -1.70 -8.46
CA VAL A 113 18.55 -1.22 -9.83
C VAL A 113 17.80 0.12 -9.82
N ALA A 114 16.75 0.24 -9.01
CA ALA A 114 16.00 1.48 -8.85
C ALA A 114 16.90 2.61 -8.30
N ALA A 115 17.66 2.34 -7.24
CA ALA A 115 18.59 3.30 -6.66
C ALA A 115 19.60 3.82 -7.70
N PHE A 116 20.17 2.91 -8.48
CA PHE A 116 21.10 3.25 -9.55
C PHE A 116 20.45 4.09 -10.65
N LEU A 117 19.26 3.71 -11.13
CA LEU A 117 18.54 4.47 -12.16
C LEU A 117 18.16 5.88 -11.68
N HIS A 118 17.73 6.03 -10.43
CA HIS A 118 17.46 7.33 -9.82
C HIS A 118 18.72 8.19 -9.72
N LEU A 119 19.85 7.60 -9.31
CA LEU A 119 21.13 8.31 -9.25
C LEU A 119 21.59 8.75 -10.65
N VAL A 120 21.50 7.86 -11.63
CA VAL A 120 21.80 8.16 -13.04
C VAL A 120 20.93 9.31 -13.55
N ASN A 121 19.64 9.31 -13.25
CA ASN A 121 18.74 10.41 -13.61
C ASN A 121 19.11 11.73 -12.92
N ALA A 122 19.51 11.71 -11.64
CA ALA A 122 19.98 12.90 -10.95
C ALA A 122 21.27 13.46 -11.59
N VAL A 123 22.22 12.59 -11.93
CA VAL A 123 23.48 12.93 -12.60
C VAL A 123 23.22 13.50 -14.00
N PHE A 124 22.38 12.85 -14.80
CA PHE A 124 22.00 13.35 -16.13
C PHE A 124 21.27 14.68 -16.04
N SER A 125 20.39 14.87 -15.06
CA SER A 125 19.73 16.16 -14.84
C SER A 125 20.74 17.26 -14.49
N PHE A 126 21.71 16.96 -13.64
CA PHE A 126 22.75 17.90 -13.25
C PHE A 126 23.65 18.32 -14.42
N PHE A 127 24.18 17.35 -15.18
CA PHE A 127 25.11 17.63 -16.28
C PHE A 127 24.41 18.05 -17.58
N GLY A 128 23.19 17.56 -17.83
CA GLY A 128 22.41 17.85 -19.03
C GLY A 128 21.68 19.19 -19.00
N ALA A 129 21.47 19.79 -17.83
CA ALA A 129 20.86 21.10 -17.74
C ALA A 129 21.76 22.19 -18.34
N GLN A 130 21.16 23.06 -19.16
CA GLN A 130 21.81 24.25 -19.69
C GLN A 130 22.12 25.25 -18.55
N GLU A 131 23.12 26.11 -18.74
CA GLU A 131 23.57 27.06 -17.71
C GLU A 131 22.43 27.98 -17.21
N ASN A 132 21.64 28.51 -18.16
CA ASN A 132 20.45 29.31 -17.87
C ASN A 132 19.41 28.57 -16.99
N GLN A 133 19.23 27.25 -17.18
CA GLN A 133 18.31 26.44 -16.37
C GLN A 133 18.81 26.24 -14.95
N ARG A 134 20.13 26.11 -14.75
CA ARG A 134 20.74 25.94 -13.41
C ARG A 134 20.60 27.20 -12.55
N THR A 135 20.67 28.36 -13.18
CA THR A 135 20.53 29.67 -12.52
C THR A 135 19.09 30.17 -12.47
N ASN A 136 18.15 29.52 -13.16
CA ASN A 136 16.76 29.96 -13.18
C ASN A 136 16.12 29.77 -11.81
N MET A 137 15.46 30.82 -11.34
CA MET A 137 14.95 30.97 -9.98
C MET A 137 13.56 31.58 -10.04
N TYR A 138 12.55 30.77 -9.71
CA TYR A 138 11.13 31.12 -9.72
C TYR A 138 10.79 31.91 -8.45
N PRO A 139 10.28 33.14 -8.58
CA PRO A 139 9.82 33.90 -7.43
C PRO A 139 8.57 33.26 -6.84
N ILE A 140 8.51 33.18 -5.52
CA ILE A 140 7.33 32.76 -4.77
C ILE A 140 6.78 33.97 -4.05
N TYR A 141 5.51 34.24 -4.28
CA TYR A 141 4.79 35.40 -3.79
C TYR A 141 3.99 35.04 -2.54
N GLN A 142 3.85 36.04 -1.68
CA GLN A 142 2.91 35.99 -0.58
C GLN A 142 1.96 37.18 -0.68
N GLY A 143 0.66 36.87 -0.64
CA GLY A 143 -0.38 37.88 -0.46
C GLY A 143 -0.26 38.55 0.92
N TYR A 144 -0.39 39.87 0.97
CA TYR A 144 -0.47 40.63 2.20
C TYR A 144 -1.45 41.78 2.05
N THR A 145 -2.02 42.21 3.18
CA THR A 145 -2.89 43.37 3.20
C THR A 145 -2.06 44.64 3.32
N GLY A 146 -2.14 45.51 2.30
CA GLY A 146 -1.59 46.86 2.36
C GLY A 146 -2.49 47.78 3.14
N TRP A 147 -1.90 48.57 4.04
CA TRP A 147 -2.61 49.58 4.83
C TRP A 147 -1.98 50.93 4.52
N THR A 148 -2.66 51.75 3.74
CA THR A 148 -2.15 53.07 3.33
C THR A 148 -3.14 54.14 3.80
N PRO A 149 -2.69 55.23 4.45
CA PRO A 149 -3.57 56.36 4.74
C PRO A 149 -4.21 56.88 3.46
N GLU A 150 -5.51 57.17 3.51
CA GLU A 150 -6.30 57.53 2.31
C GLU A 150 -5.67 58.66 1.49
N LYS A 151 -5.18 59.71 2.16
CA LYS A 151 -4.51 60.84 1.51
C LYS A 151 -3.33 60.40 0.64
N ARG A 152 -2.44 59.56 1.21
CA ARG A 152 -1.28 59.03 0.50
C ARG A 152 -1.68 58.08 -0.64
N PHE A 153 -2.78 57.33 -0.45
CA PHE A 153 -3.30 56.45 -1.49
C PHE A 153 -3.79 57.26 -2.71
N CYS A 154 -4.60 58.30 -2.51
CA CYS A 154 -5.03 59.17 -3.62
C CYS A 154 -3.85 59.87 -4.30
N GLU A 155 -2.88 60.36 -3.52
CA GLU A 155 -1.64 60.96 -4.06
C GLU A 155 -0.89 60.01 -4.98
N LEU A 156 -0.73 58.73 -4.57
CA LEU A 156 -0.03 57.71 -5.36
C LEU A 156 -0.78 57.31 -6.63
N ALA A 157 -2.10 57.29 -6.57
CA ALA A 157 -2.95 56.89 -7.69
C ALA A 157 -3.21 58.05 -8.68
N ASN A 158 -2.63 59.23 -8.42
CA ASN A 158 -2.87 60.46 -9.18
C ASN A 158 -4.38 60.81 -9.29
N PHE A 159 -5.16 60.40 -8.29
CA PHE A 159 -6.59 60.70 -8.19
C PHE A 159 -6.79 61.90 -7.28
N THR A 160 -7.62 62.85 -7.70
CA THR A 160 -8.13 63.88 -6.79
C THR A 160 -9.13 63.23 -5.85
N CYS A 161 -8.80 63.03 -4.56
CA CYS A 161 -9.83 62.60 -3.61
C CYS A 161 -10.92 63.70 -3.59
N PRO A 162 -12.20 63.38 -3.84
CA PRO A 162 -13.27 64.34 -3.58
C PRO A 162 -13.26 64.73 -2.10
N ALA A 163 -13.67 65.97 -1.80
CA ALA A 163 -13.85 66.43 -0.43
C ALA A 163 -14.79 65.47 0.31
N ALA A 164 -14.64 65.35 1.63
CA ALA A 164 -15.17 64.29 2.50
C ALA A 164 -16.69 63.98 2.45
N GLY A 165 -17.48 64.62 1.58
CA GLY A 165 -18.90 64.36 1.34
C GLY A 165 -19.24 63.55 0.07
N ASP A 166 -18.43 63.57 -0.99
CA ASP A 166 -18.82 63.01 -2.32
C ASP A 166 -18.08 61.70 -2.68
N VAL A 167 -17.50 61.01 -1.68
CA VAL A 167 -16.45 60.00 -1.86
C VAL A 167 -16.95 58.58 -2.18
N ILE A 168 -18.22 58.39 -2.54
CA ILE A 168 -18.77 57.03 -2.74
C ILE A 168 -18.35 56.44 -4.10
N GLU A 169 -18.05 57.28 -5.11
CA GLU A 169 -17.97 56.80 -6.50
C GLU A 169 -16.55 56.39 -6.97
N CYS A 170 -15.47 56.92 -6.39
CA CYS A 170 -14.10 56.50 -6.74
C CYS A 170 -13.70 55.12 -6.16
N ILE A 171 -14.54 54.51 -5.32
CA ILE A 171 -14.18 53.34 -4.48
C ILE A 171 -14.55 52.00 -5.15
N GLN A 172 -15.49 51.99 -6.11
CA GLN A 172 -16.04 50.74 -6.63
C GLN A 172 -15.16 50.01 -7.66
N THR A 173 -14.18 50.68 -8.27
CA THR A 173 -13.44 50.09 -9.40
C THR A 173 -12.20 49.28 -9.02
N GLU A 174 -11.69 49.36 -7.78
CA GLU A 174 -10.40 48.72 -7.43
C GLU A 174 -10.36 47.91 -6.11
N GLY A 175 -11.49 47.61 -5.48
CA GLY A 175 -11.54 46.57 -4.43
C GLY A 175 -10.91 46.95 -3.08
N TYR A 176 -10.94 48.23 -2.68
CA TYR A 176 -10.45 48.66 -1.38
C TYR A 176 -11.57 48.76 -0.32
N VAL A 177 -11.28 48.33 0.91
CA VAL A 177 -12.18 48.49 2.06
C VAL A 177 -11.72 49.68 2.88
N ARG A 178 -12.63 50.61 3.19
CA ARG A 178 -12.37 51.71 4.13
C ARG A 178 -12.58 51.20 5.56
N SER A 179 -11.60 51.38 6.41
CA SER A 179 -11.78 51.22 7.86
C SER A 179 -11.43 52.53 8.56
N ARG A 180 -12.35 53.01 9.39
CA ARG A 180 -12.16 54.20 10.22
C ARG A 180 -11.36 53.76 11.44
N VAL A 181 -10.14 54.27 11.59
CA VAL A 181 -9.29 53.99 12.75
C VAL A 181 -9.60 54.97 13.88
N ASP A 182 -9.75 56.26 13.54
CA ASP A 182 -10.16 57.37 14.42
C ASP A 182 -11.05 58.36 13.64
N GLU A 183 -11.65 59.36 14.30
CA GLU A 183 -12.54 60.36 13.66
C GLU A 183 -11.90 61.04 12.44
N ASP A 184 -10.57 61.23 12.45
CA ASP A 184 -9.83 61.96 11.42
C ASP A 184 -8.98 61.10 10.47
N THR A 185 -8.87 59.78 10.71
CA THR A 185 -7.96 58.91 9.93
C THR A 185 -8.69 57.75 9.26
N MET A 186 -8.77 57.83 7.93
CA MET A 186 -9.26 56.76 7.06
C MET A 186 -8.09 55.97 6.46
N MET A 187 -8.20 54.64 6.49
CA MET A 187 -7.22 53.73 5.89
C MET A 187 -7.80 53.08 4.63
N ALA A 188 -7.02 53.07 3.56
CA ALA A 188 -7.26 52.26 2.37
C ALA A 188 -6.64 50.87 2.58
N ILE A 189 -7.46 49.83 2.53
CA ILE A 189 -7.06 48.43 2.71
C ILE A 189 -6.98 47.75 1.34
N GLN A 190 -5.77 47.31 0.96
CA GLN A 190 -5.51 46.62 -0.30
C GLN A 190 -5.28 45.11 -0.04
N PRO A 191 -6.30 44.25 -0.18
CA PRO A 191 -6.20 42.84 0.25
C PRO A 191 -5.39 41.95 -0.71
N SER A 192 -5.14 42.39 -1.94
CA SER A 192 -4.57 41.59 -3.03
C SER A 192 -3.11 41.93 -3.36
N LEU A 193 -2.40 42.68 -2.49
CA LEU A 193 -0.98 42.97 -2.74
C LEU A 193 -0.17 41.69 -2.60
N THR A 194 0.80 41.52 -3.50
CA THR A 194 1.73 40.39 -3.47
C THR A 194 3.16 40.88 -3.37
N LYS A 195 3.99 40.16 -2.62
CA LYS A 195 5.43 40.42 -2.52
C LYS A 195 6.21 39.12 -2.64
N SER A 196 7.26 39.13 -3.46
CA SER A 196 8.17 37.98 -3.54
C SER A 196 8.87 37.79 -2.19
N ARG A 197 8.76 36.58 -1.62
CA ARG A 197 9.33 36.24 -0.32
C ARG A 197 10.58 35.37 -0.45
N TYR A 198 10.55 34.39 -1.33
CA TYR A 198 11.68 33.50 -1.59
C TYR A 198 11.70 33.09 -3.06
N ARG A 199 12.80 32.45 -3.48
CA ARG A 199 12.98 31.97 -4.85
C ARG A 199 13.31 30.49 -4.81
N LEU A 200 12.64 29.71 -5.67
CA LEU A 200 12.87 28.27 -5.80
C LEU A 200 13.54 27.97 -7.13
N SER A 201 14.51 27.04 -7.10
CA SER A 201 15.13 26.53 -8.31
C SER A 201 14.46 25.22 -8.72
N LEU A 202 13.80 25.23 -9.88
CA LEU A 202 13.21 24.02 -10.46
C LEU A 202 14.29 22.94 -10.70
N PHE A 203 15.49 23.36 -11.13
CA PHE A 203 16.64 22.49 -11.34
C PHE A 203 17.01 21.71 -10.08
N TRP A 204 17.18 22.39 -8.94
CA TRP A 204 17.55 21.72 -7.69
C TRP A 204 16.43 20.87 -7.10
N LEU A 205 15.16 21.26 -7.28
CA LEU A 205 14.01 20.45 -6.88
C LEU A 205 13.97 19.11 -7.63
N ILE A 206 14.21 19.13 -8.95
CA ILE A 206 14.24 17.92 -9.78
C ILE A 206 15.36 16.97 -9.34
N ILE A 207 16.56 17.50 -9.16
CA ILE A 207 17.70 16.71 -8.67
C ILE A 207 17.41 16.14 -7.28
N SER A 208 16.80 16.93 -6.41
CA SER A 208 16.53 16.53 -5.03
C SER A 208 15.58 15.35 -4.94
N PHE A 209 14.48 15.30 -5.71
CA PHE A 209 13.58 14.14 -5.62
C PHE A 209 14.22 12.87 -6.20
N HIS A 210 14.98 12.95 -7.30
CA HIS A 210 15.70 11.79 -7.84
C HIS A 210 16.78 11.29 -6.87
N PHE A 211 17.56 12.20 -6.31
CA PHE A 211 18.62 11.85 -5.36
C PHE A 211 18.05 11.28 -4.06
N LEU A 212 16.93 11.82 -3.58
CA LEU A 212 16.23 11.31 -2.41
C LEU A 212 15.77 9.86 -2.64
N SER A 213 15.12 9.58 -3.78
CA SER A 213 14.73 8.22 -4.13
C SER A 213 15.93 7.28 -4.23
N ALA A 214 17.05 7.73 -4.81
CA ALA A 214 18.28 6.94 -4.84
C ALA A 214 18.76 6.56 -3.43
N ILE A 215 18.76 7.51 -2.49
CA ILE A 215 19.14 7.27 -1.09
C ILE A 215 18.19 6.28 -0.43
N PHE A 216 16.88 6.46 -0.54
CA PHE A 216 15.91 5.58 0.12
C PHE A 216 15.99 4.14 -0.41
N GLN A 217 16.07 3.97 -1.73
CA GLN A 217 16.19 2.65 -2.36
C GLN A 217 17.50 1.96 -1.99
N PHE A 218 18.63 2.70 -1.98
CA PHE A 218 19.91 2.19 -1.52
C PHE A 218 19.88 1.79 -0.03
N THR A 219 19.29 2.65 0.80
CA THR A 219 19.21 2.47 2.25
C THR A 219 18.30 1.29 2.62
N ALA A 220 17.18 1.11 1.94
CA ALA A 220 16.29 -0.04 2.11
C ALA A 220 16.93 -1.35 1.60
N GLY A 221 17.64 -1.30 0.47
CA GLY A 221 18.28 -2.47 -0.13
C GLY A 221 19.56 -2.93 0.57
N PHE A 222 20.34 -2.00 1.14
CA PHE A 222 21.67 -2.29 1.67
C PHE A 222 21.73 -2.16 3.21
N CYS A 223 21.50 -0.95 3.73
CA CYS A 223 21.71 -0.63 5.15
C CYS A 223 20.67 -1.31 6.06
N PHE A 224 19.40 -1.31 5.65
CA PHE A 224 18.29 -1.83 6.46
C PHE A 224 17.67 -3.11 5.90
N LYS A 225 18.42 -3.89 5.11
CA LYS A 225 17.88 -5.07 4.41
C LYS A 225 17.09 -6.02 5.32
N ASN A 226 17.58 -6.27 6.55
CA ASN A 226 16.93 -7.20 7.48
C ASN A 226 15.64 -6.62 8.05
N PHE A 227 15.66 -5.34 8.42
CA PHE A 227 14.48 -4.63 8.89
C PHE A 227 13.42 -4.52 7.78
N TYR A 228 13.85 -4.09 6.59
CA TYR A 228 13.00 -3.95 5.42
C TYR A 228 12.38 -5.30 5.01
N ALA A 229 13.19 -6.37 4.92
CA ALA A 229 12.70 -7.73 4.65
C ALA A 229 11.68 -8.18 5.70
N LYS A 230 11.98 -7.97 6.99
CA LYS A 230 11.07 -8.35 8.08
C LYS A 230 9.74 -7.62 7.95
N HIS A 231 9.73 -6.29 7.85
CA HIS A 231 8.49 -5.51 7.78
C HIS A 231 7.68 -5.80 6.51
N VAL A 232 8.32 -5.90 5.35
CA VAL A 232 7.60 -6.15 4.09
C VAL A 232 7.11 -7.58 3.99
N LEU A 233 7.92 -8.58 4.34
CA LEU A 233 7.55 -9.98 4.12
C LEU A 233 6.67 -10.54 5.24
N ARG A 234 6.94 -10.14 6.49
CA ARG A 234 6.18 -10.64 7.64
C ARG A 234 4.89 -9.86 7.84
N ASN A 235 4.95 -8.54 7.72
CA ASN A 235 3.82 -7.68 8.07
C ASN A 235 3.07 -7.19 6.83
N GLY A 236 3.71 -7.22 5.67
CA GLY A 236 3.14 -6.65 4.45
C GLY A 236 2.95 -5.15 4.52
N VAL A 237 3.85 -4.49 5.25
CA VAL A 237 3.90 -3.04 5.41
C VAL A 237 5.25 -2.55 4.92
N ASN A 238 5.24 -1.64 3.95
CA ASN A 238 6.44 -0.95 3.47
C ASN A 238 6.46 0.52 3.92
N SER A 239 6.83 0.77 5.18
CA SER A 239 6.86 2.13 5.74
C SER A 239 7.89 3.05 5.07
N PHE A 240 9.05 2.51 4.66
CA PHE A 240 10.09 3.27 3.97
C PHE A 240 9.58 3.93 2.69
N ARG A 241 8.76 3.21 1.91
CA ARG A 241 8.14 3.73 0.70
C ARG A 241 7.28 4.96 0.97
N PHE A 242 6.44 4.95 2.00
CA PHE A 242 5.55 6.08 2.28
C PHE A 242 6.30 7.30 2.82
N ILE A 243 7.38 7.09 3.57
CA ILE A 243 8.26 8.18 4.03
C ILE A 243 9.03 8.77 2.84
N GLU A 244 9.56 7.94 1.95
CA GLU A 244 10.19 8.41 0.72
C GLU A 244 9.21 9.23 -0.12
N TYR A 245 8.01 8.68 -0.34
CA TYR A 245 7.00 9.28 -1.21
C TYR A 245 6.41 10.56 -0.62
N SER A 246 6.26 10.67 0.70
CA SER A 246 5.74 11.90 1.31
C SER A 246 6.61 13.12 1.02
N ILE A 247 7.93 12.91 0.90
CA ILE A 247 8.88 13.98 0.58
C ILE A 247 9.07 14.10 -0.94
N SER A 248 9.43 13.00 -1.62
CA SER A 248 9.74 13.01 -3.06
C SER A 248 8.54 13.40 -3.93
N ALA A 249 7.36 12.87 -3.65
CA ALA A 249 6.14 13.20 -4.38
C ALA A 249 5.70 14.65 -4.10
N THR A 250 5.92 15.15 -2.88
CA THR A 250 5.70 16.57 -2.58
C THR A 250 6.61 17.45 -3.45
N LEU A 251 7.92 17.19 -3.48
CA LEU A 251 8.86 17.94 -4.33
C LEU A 251 8.44 17.91 -5.81
N MET A 252 7.96 16.76 -6.29
CA MET A 252 7.47 16.63 -7.66
C MET A 252 6.20 17.48 -7.92
N LEU A 253 5.24 17.52 -7.00
CA LEU A 253 4.07 18.42 -7.13
C LEU A 253 4.47 19.89 -7.08
N LEU A 254 5.45 20.28 -6.26
CA LEU A 254 5.97 21.65 -6.25
C LEU A 254 6.62 21.99 -7.61
N CYS A 255 7.34 21.06 -8.25
CA CYS A 255 7.87 21.28 -9.59
C CYS A 255 6.75 21.58 -10.61
N ILE A 256 5.65 20.82 -10.57
CA ILE A 256 4.51 20.99 -11.47
C ILE A 256 3.79 22.32 -11.20
N ALA A 257 3.61 22.68 -9.93
CA ALA A 257 3.06 23.97 -9.53
C ALA A 257 3.89 25.14 -10.11
N LEU A 258 5.22 25.08 -9.99
CA LEU A 258 6.12 26.12 -10.53
C LEU A 258 6.06 26.20 -12.05
N ILE A 259 6.01 25.07 -12.74
CA ILE A 259 5.87 25.03 -14.21
C ILE A 259 4.52 25.60 -14.64
N GLY A 260 3.45 25.34 -13.88
CA GLY A 260 2.12 25.92 -14.08
C GLY A 260 1.98 27.37 -13.62
N SER A 261 3.08 28.05 -13.26
CA SER A 261 3.09 29.40 -12.72
C SER A 261 2.22 29.62 -11.48
N LEU A 262 1.93 28.56 -10.72
CA LEU A 262 1.33 28.66 -9.40
C LEU A 262 2.43 29.10 -8.44
N GLN A 263 2.50 30.39 -8.14
CA GLN A 263 3.60 31.01 -7.39
C GLN A 263 3.20 31.50 -5.98
N ASP A 264 1.99 31.18 -5.51
CA ASP A 264 1.52 31.55 -4.17
C ASP A 264 2.10 30.63 -3.07
N VAL A 265 2.70 31.18 -2.02
CA VAL A 265 3.30 30.42 -0.90
C VAL A 265 2.32 29.47 -0.23
N TYR A 266 1.09 29.91 0.01
CA TYR A 266 0.09 29.13 0.74
C TYR A 266 -0.43 27.97 -0.11
N ALA A 267 -0.54 28.17 -1.43
CA ALA A 267 -0.86 27.09 -2.35
C ALA A 267 0.22 26.00 -2.34
N HIS A 268 1.51 26.36 -2.33
CA HIS A 268 2.61 25.38 -2.21
C HIS A 268 2.60 24.64 -0.87
N VAL A 269 2.36 25.36 0.24
CA VAL A 269 2.24 24.72 1.56
C VAL A 269 1.05 23.77 1.59
N GLY A 270 -0.09 24.18 1.06
CA GLY A 270 -1.28 23.34 0.93
C GLY A 270 -1.02 22.08 0.11
N LEU A 271 -0.34 22.21 -1.03
CA LEU A 271 0.10 21.07 -1.85
C LEU A 271 0.97 20.11 -1.06
N GLY A 272 1.98 20.63 -0.35
CA GLY A 272 2.90 19.80 0.42
C GLY A 272 2.21 19.07 1.57
N VAL A 273 1.33 19.75 2.31
CA VAL A 273 0.57 19.15 3.42
C VAL A 273 -0.38 18.08 2.90
N LEU A 274 -1.17 18.38 1.86
CA LEU A 274 -2.12 17.42 1.29
C LEU A 274 -1.41 16.19 0.71
N CYS A 275 -0.32 16.38 -0.04
CA CYS A 275 0.44 15.27 -0.61
C CYS A 275 1.08 14.40 0.48
N THR A 276 1.69 15.02 1.49
CA THR A 276 2.24 14.31 2.65
C THR A 276 1.14 13.52 3.37
N ALA A 277 -0.02 14.13 3.61
CA ALA A 277 -1.16 13.47 4.23
C ALA A 277 -1.66 12.27 3.41
N THR A 278 -1.73 12.38 2.08
CA THR A 278 -2.07 11.26 1.19
C THR A 278 -1.14 10.07 1.42
N MET A 279 0.18 10.30 1.47
CA MET A 279 1.16 9.22 1.68
C MET A 279 1.06 8.63 3.09
N LEU A 280 0.83 9.45 4.12
CA LEU A 280 0.66 8.97 5.49
C LEU A 280 -0.66 8.20 5.68
N PHE A 281 -1.75 8.60 5.04
CA PHE A 281 -2.98 7.81 5.01
C PHE A 281 -2.77 6.46 4.30
N GLY A 282 -2.00 6.44 3.20
CA GLY A 282 -1.57 5.21 2.57
C GLY A 282 -0.83 4.28 3.54
N LEU A 283 0.11 4.81 4.33
CA LEU A 283 0.83 4.06 5.35
C LEU A 283 -0.09 3.51 6.45
N ILE A 284 -0.94 4.37 7.03
CA ILE A 284 -1.85 3.98 8.11
C ILE A 284 -2.81 2.89 7.61
N ALA A 285 -3.36 3.03 6.41
CA ALA A 285 -4.21 2.00 5.82
C ALA A 285 -3.44 0.68 5.69
N GLU A 286 -2.19 0.70 5.21
CA GLU A 286 -1.40 -0.53 5.06
C GLU A 286 -1.11 -1.23 6.39
N VAL A 287 -0.88 -0.45 7.46
CA VAL A 287 -0.73 -0.97 8.83
C VAL A 287 -2.03 -1.61 9.34
N LEU A 288 -3.18 -0.97 9.10
CA LEU A 288 -4.49 -1.50 9.49
C LEU A 288 -4.87 -2.77 8.71
N PHE A 289 -4.37 -2.91 7.48
CA PHE A 289 -4.46 -4.14 6.68
C PHE A 289 -3.28 -5.13 6.92
N SER A 290 -2.53 -4.99 8.01
CA SER A 290 -1.47 -5.95 8.37
C SER A 290 -2.01 -7.07 9.26
N ASP A 291 -1.57 -8.30 9.00
CA ASP A 291 -1.99 -9.48 9.77
C ASP A 291 -1.37 -9.51 11.19
N GLU A 292 -0.27 -8.78 11.41
CA GLU A 292 0.42 -8.72 12.70
C GLU A 292 -0.46 -8.06 13.77
N PHE A 293 -1.13 -6.95 13.44
CA PHE A 293 -1.98 -6.23 14.37
C PHE A 293 -3.19 -7.06 14.86
N LEU A 294 -3.70 -7.92 13.98
CA LEU A 294 -4.78 -8.86 14.31
C LEU A 294 -4.30 -9.94 15.28
N SER A 295 -3.09 -10.46 15.05
CA SER A 295 -2.52 -11.51 15.90
C SER A 295 -2.28 -11.01 17.34
N GLU A 296 -1.75 -9.80 17.52
CA GLU A 296 -1.51 -9.24 18.86
C GLU A 296 -2.82 -8.96 19.61
N SER A 297 -3.83 -8.47 18.90
CA SER A 297 -5.17 -8.22 19.47
C SER A 297 -5.83 -9.52 19.95
N LEU A 298 -5.66 -10.60 19.18
CA LEU A 298 -6.16 -11.93 19.55
C LEU A 298 -5.43 -12.49 20.78
N GLU A 299 -4.11 -12.37 20.85
CA GLU A 299 -3.33 -12.83 22.00
C GLU A 299 -3.71 -12.07 23.28
N LYS A 300 -3.84 -10.74 23.23
CA LYS A 300 -4.32 -9.94 24.37
C LYS A 300 -5.73 -10.34 24.81
N ALA A 301 -6.61 -10.64 23.85
CA ALA A 301 -7.95 -11.12 24.16
C ALA A 301 -7.92 -12.48 24.88
N LYS A 302 -7.04 -13.41 24.47
CA LYS A 302 -6.85 -14.70 25.17
C LYS A 302 -6.38 -14.52 26.60
N THR A 303 -5.38 -13.66 26.83
CA THR A 303 -4.86 -13.38 28.17
C THR A 303 -5.95 -12.82 29.08
N ASN A 304 -6.76 -11.87 28.59
CA ASN A 304 -7.81 -11.24 29.39
C ASN A 304 -8.96 -12.19 29.78
N ILE A 305 -9.17 -13.29 29.05
CA ILE A 305 -10.22 -14.28 29.35
C ILE A 305 -9.75 -15.27 30.44
N GLY A 306 -8.50 -15.18 30.91
CA GLY A 306 -7.97 -16.06 31.94
C GLY A 306 -7.83 -17.51 31.46
N ILE A 307 -7.65 -17.71 30.15
CA ILE A 307 -7.24 -19.01 29.60
C ILE A 307 -5.74 -19.17 29.89
N GLU A 308 -5.40 -19.38 31.15
CA GLU A 308 -4.03 -19.62 31.60
C GLU A 308 -3.67 -21.12 31.43
N ASP A 309 -2.66 -21.33 30.58
CA ASP A 309 -1.61 -22.36 30.60
C ASP A 309 -1.93 -23.86 30.51
N ASN A 310 -3.13 -24.34 30.83
CA ASN A 310 -3.40 -25.80 30.73
C ASN A 310 -3.71 -26.30 29.30
N LEU A 311 -3.73 -25.39 28.32
CA LEU A 311 -3.89 -25.70 26.89
C LEU A 311 -2.68 -25.24 26.06
N GLY A 312 -1.55 -24.96 26.72
CA GLY A 312 -0.42 -24.20 26.18
C GLY A 312 0.40 -24.90 25.09
N ASP A 313 0.56 -26.23 25.15
CA ASP A 313 1.53 -26.91 24.27
C ASP A 313 0.97 -27.35 22.91
N ASN A 314 -0.36 -27.50 22.79
CA ASN A 314 -0.97 -28.06 21.57
C ASN A 314 -1.67 -27.02 20.68
N LEU A 315 -1.98 -25.81 21.16
CA LEU A 315 -2.67 -24.77 20.37
C LEU A 315 -1.80 -23.62 19.87
N GLN A 316 -0.51 -23.54 20.25
CA GLN A 316 0.42 -22.50 19.79
C GLN A 316 0.86 -22.62 18.30
N GLN A 317 0.22 -23.46 17.49
CA GLN A 317 0.61 -23.72 16.09
C GLN A 317 -0.34 -23.12 15.05
N ALA A 318 -0.87 -21.91 15.27
CA ALA A 318 -1.40 -21.17 14.13
C ALA A 318 -0.20 -20.59 13.35
N PRO A 319 0.11 -21.08 12.13
CA PRO A 319 1.22 -20.54 11.38
C PRO A 319 0.96 -19.06 11.10
N PRO A 320 1.95 -18.17 11.22
CA PRO A 320 1.78 -16.77 10.85
C PRO A 320 1.31 -16.71 9.39
N LEU A 321 0.21 -15.96 9.14
CA LEU A 321 -0.28 -15.67 7.80
C LEU A 321 0.82 -14.90 7.06
N SER A 322 1.69 -15.64 6.37
CA SER A 322 2.76 -15.06 5.58
C SER A 322 2.20 -14.50 4.27
N LEU A 323 2.64 -13.29 3.97
CA LEU A 323 2.14 -12.40 2.92
C LEU A 323 2.27 -12.92 1.47
N PHE A 324 2.91 -14.07 1.28
CA PHE A 324 3.08 -14.72 -0.01
C PHE A 324 2.37 -16.08 -0.12
N ARG A 325 1.44 -16.38 0.79
CA ARG A 325 0.32 -17.21 0.36
C ARG A 325 -0.40 -16.42 -0.74
N ARG A 326 -0.46 -16.97 -1.97
CA ARG A 326 -1.65 -16.78 -2.82
C ARG A 326 -2.86 -16.80 -1.89
N PRO A 327 -3.87 -15.93 -2.03
CA PRO A 327 -5.08 -16.02 -1.22
C PRO A 327 -5.64 -17.44 -1.34
N ARG A 328 -5.24 -18.30 -0.39
CA ARG A 328 -5.85 -19.58 -0.11
C ARG A 328 -6.76 -19.27 1.05
N PHE A 329 -7.93 -18.78 0.65
CA PHE A 329 -9.22 -19.00 1.27
C PHE A 329 -9.19 -19.44 2.74
N ASN A 330 -9.82 -18.63 3.60
CA ASN A 330 -10.21 -18.98 4.97
C ASN A 330 -10.96 -20.32 5.09
N ASN A 331 -11.42 -20.88 3.98
CA ASN A 331 -12.11 -22.16 3.89
C ASN A 331 -11.17 -23.37 4.16
N GLU A 332 -9.87 -23.30 3.82
CA GLU A 332 -8.94 -24.43 4.03
C GLU A 332 -8.32 -24.45 5.43
N LEU A 333 -8.18 -23.29 6.11
CA LEU A 333 -7.74 -23.28 7.51
C LEU A 333 -8.79 -23.96 8.40
N GLY A 334 -10.07 -23.74 8.11
CA GLY A 334 -11.18 -24.43 8.78
C GLY A 334 -11.12 -25.95 8.59
N ASP A 335 -10.58 -26.45 7.48
CA ASP A 335 -10.51 -27.89 7.21
C ASP A 335 -9.24 -28.54 7.78
N ILE A 336 -8.11 -27.82 7.85
CA ILE A 336 -6.89 -28.27 8.55
C ILE A 336 -7.14 -28.41 10.06
N TYR A 337 -7.84 -27.45 10.67
CA TYR A 337 -8.23 -27.57 12.08
C TYR A 337 -9.32 -28.63 12.32
N LYS A 338 -10.22 -28.89 11.36
CA LYS A 338 -11.24 -29.94 11.48
C LYS A 338 -10.67 -31.36 11.49
N GLU A 339 -9.54 -31.62 10.84
CA GLU A 339 -8.97 -32.97 10.80
C GLU A 339 -8.20 -33.36 12.07
N ASP A 340 -7.48 -32.42 12.70
CA ASP A 340 -6.71 -32.69 13.93
C ASP A 340 -7.54 -32.57 15.23
N LEU A 341 -8.75 -32.00 15.18
CA LEU A 341 -9.62 -31.82 16.36
C LEU A 341 -10.68 -32.94 16.54
N LYS A 342 -10.51 -34.12 15.94
CA LYS A 342 -11.45 -35.26 16.07
C LYS A 342 -11.44 -35.98 17.43
N GLY A 343 -10.86 -35.38 18.47
CA GLY A 343 -10.87 -35.91 19.84
C GLY A 343 -12.01 -35.33 20.69
N ASN A 344 -12.81 -36.21 21.32
CA ASN A 344 -14.00 -35.87 22.13
C ASN A 344 -13.77 -34.90 23.32
N THR A 345 -12.53 -34.51 23.62
CA THR A 345 -12.19 -33.68 24.78
C THR A 345 -12.12 -32.18 24.51
N LEU A 346 -12.17 -31.72 23.25
CA LEU A 346 -12.06 -30.29 22.92
C LEU A 346 -13.33 -29.64 22.35
N GLU A 347 -14.46 -30.35 22.33
CA GLU A 347 -15.76 -29.84 21.85
C GLU A 347 -16.22 -28.53 22.53
N PRO A 348 -15.96 -28.28 23.85
CA PRO A 348 -16.31 -27.01 24.49
C PRO A 348 -15.45 -25.83 24.00
N LEU A 349 -14.17 -26.06 23.72
CA LEU A 349 -13.24 -25.05 23.20
C LEU A 349 -13.50 -24.74 21.73
N LEU A 350 -13.85 -25.78 20.96
CA LEU A 350 -14.35 -25.63 19.61
C LEU A 350 -15.65 -24.83 19.58
N LYS A 351 -16.54 -24.95 20.57
CA LYS A 351 -17.71 -24.08 20.73
C LYS A 351 -17.35 -22.64 21.09
N LEU A 352 -16.33 -22.39 21.92
CA LEU A 352 -15.88 -21.02 22.22
C LEU A 352 -15.24 -20.32 21.00
N VAL A 353 -14.63 -21.08 20.10
CA VAL A 353 -14.09 -20.58 18.82
C VAL A 353 -15.14 -20.62 17.68
N ARG A 354 -16.18 -21.48 17.80
CA ARG A 354 -17.27 -21.69 16.80
C ARG A 354 -18.61 -21.06 17.16
N THR A 355 -18.69 -20.11 18.07
CA THR A 355 -19.86 -19.21 18.04
C THR A 355 -19.48 -17.80 17.62
N PRO A 356 -19.02 -17.59 16.36
CA PRO A 356 -19.56 -16.51 15.55
C PRO A 356 -20.94 -16.95 15.06
N GLU A 357 -21.91 -17.12 15.97
CA GLU A 357 -23.30 -17.12 15.55
C GLU A 357 -23.65 -15.63 15.30
N ASP A 358 -23.65 -15.30 14.02
CA ASP A 358 -24.36 -14.19 13.38
C ASP A 358 -23.85 -12.75 13.50
N ASP A 359 -22.82 -12.45 14.30
CA ASP A 359 -22.31 -11.07 14.37
C ASP A 359 -21.03 -10.88 13.53
N CYS A 360 -21.21 -10.42 12.29
CA CYS A 360 -20.14 -9.84 11.45
C CYS A 360 -19.64 -8.49 12.02
N SER A 361 -19.36 -8.43 13.32
CA SER A 361 -18.93 -7.23 14.04
C SER A 361 -17.57 -7.40 14.71
N GLY A 362 -16.85 -8.47 14.34
CA GLY A 362 -15.54 -8.80 14.86
C GLY A 362 -14.56 -7.63 14.75
N VAL A 363 -13.64 -7.53 15.73
CA VAL A 363 -12.63 -6.47 15.80
C VAL A 363 -11.83 -6.37 14.49
N GLU A 364 -11.54 -7.50 13.85
CA GLU A 364 -10.87 -7.56 12.55
C GLU A 364 -11.63 -6.80 11.45
N GLU A 365 -12.94 -7.01 11.35
CA GLU A 365 -13.76 -6.34 10.35
C GLU A 365 -13.78 -4.83 10.60
N LYS A 366 -13.92 -4.40 11.86
CA LYS A 366 -13.88 -2.98 12.23
C LYS A 366 -12.53 -2.33 11.91
N VAL A 367 -11.42 -3.04 12.13
CA VAL A 367 -10.06 -2.57 11.78
C VAL A 367 -9.91 -2.45 10.26
N ARG A 368 -10.43 -3.41 9.47
CA ARG A 368 -10.42 -3.35 8.00
C ARG A 368 -11.32 -2.21 7.47
N GLN A 369 -12.49 -2.01 8.04
CA GLN A 369 -13.38 -0.88 7.72
C GLN A 369 -12.68 0.45 7.99
N LEU A 370 -11.96 0.57 9.12
CA LEU A 370 -11.13 1.74 9.42
C LEU A 370 -10.01 1.91 8.39
N GLY A 371 -9.35 0.81 7.98
CA GLY A 371 -8.35 0.82 6.92
C GLY A 371 -8.89 1.37 5.59
N TRP A 372 -10.09 0.96 5.19
CA TRP A 372 -10.77 1.49 4.01
C TRP A 372 -11.10 2.98 4.14
N PHE A 373 -11.63 3.39 5.28
CA PHE A 373 -11.93 4.79 5.56
C PHE A 373 -10.67 5.66 5.41
N VAL A 374 -9.56 5.24 6.03
CA VAL A 374 -8.27 5.94 5.91
C VAL A 374 -7.76 5.97 4.48
N HIS A 375 -7.89 4.88 3.71
CA HIS A 375 -7.50 4.87 2.30
C HIS A 375 -8.33 5.88 1.47
N ILE A 376 -9.63 5.99 1.72
CA ILE A 376 -10.51 6.99 1.08
C ILE A 376 -10.09 8.42 1.46
N CYS A 377 -9.70 8.67 2.71
CA CYS A 377 -9.11 9.97 3.10
C CYS A 377 -7.84 10.29 2.30
N GLY A 378 -7.03 9.27 1.97
CA GLY A 378 -5.92 9.39 1.02
C GLY A 378 -6.36 9.88 -0.36
N TRP A 379 -7.42 9.32 -0.92
CA TRP A 379 -7.99 9.78 -2.20
C TRP A 379 -8.52 11.21 -2.14
N ILE A 380 -9.21 11.59 -1.07
CA ILE A 380 -9.74 12.94 -0.88
C ILE A 380 -8.61 13.96 -0.82
N THR A 381 -7.55 13.68 -0.06
CA THR A 381 -6.38 14.57 0.03
C THR A 381 -5.65 14.69 -1.30
N MET A 382 -5.49 13.59 -2.05
CA MET A 382 -4.88 13.63 -3.39
C MET A 382 -5.75 14.40 -4.39
N ALA A 383 -7.08 14.22 -4.35
CA ALA A 383 -8.02 14.97 -5.16
C ALA A 383 -7.98 16.46 -4.84
N GLY A 384 -7.84 16.83 -3.56
CA GLY A 384 -7.62 18.22 -3.14
C GLY A 384 -6.30 18.80 -3.67
N ALA A 385 -5.19 18.06 -3.55
CA ALA A 385 -3.89 18.52 -4.02
C ALA A 385 -3.84 18.65 -5.55
N TYR A 386 -4.19 17.59 -6.28
CA TYR A 386 -4.07 17.57 -7.74
C TYR A 386 -5.25 18.22 -8.43
N GLY A 387 -6.47 17.83 -8.07
CA GLY A 387 -7.68 18.37 -8.68
C GLY A 387 -7.98 19.79 -8.21
N GLY A 388 -8.04 19.98 -6.88
CA GLY A 388 -8.43 21.25 -6.26
C GLY A 388 -7.42 22.38 -6.42
N ILE A 389 -6.12 22.07 -6.43
CA ILE A 389 -5.07 23.09 -6.56
C ILE A 389 -4.46 23.07 -7.97
N ILE A 390 -3.80 21.98 -8.40
CA ILE A 390 -3.04 21.96 -9.67
C ILE A 390 -3.95 22.12 -10.90
N LEU A 391 -4.94 21.23 -11.07
CA LEU A 391 -5.82 21.25 -12.25
C LEU A 391 -6.70 22.49 -12.27
N ASN A 392 -7.26 22.88 -11.13
CA ASN A 392 -8.05 24.11 -11.02
C ASN A 392 -7.23 25.35 -11.43
N HIS A 393 -6.00 25.49 -10.92
CA HIS A 393 -5.12 26.59 -11.32
C HIS A 393 -4.73 26.53 -12.79
N TYR A 394 -4.44 25.34 -13.32
CA TYR A 394 -4.12 25.14 -14.73
C TYR A 394 -5.27 25.60 -15.64
N PHE A 395 -6.50 25.11 -15.41
CA PHE A 395 -7.66 25.49 -16.23
C PHE A 395 -8.00 26.97 -16.09
N TRP A 396 -7.97 27.51 -14.87
CA TRP A 396 -8.17 28.94 -14.64
C TRP A 396 -7.15 29.80 -15.39
N SER A 397 -5.87 29.39 -15.39
CA SER A 397 -4.82 30.13 -16.09
C SER A 397 -5.01 30.09 -17.61
N VAL A 398 -5.47 28.96 -18.15
CA VAL A 398 -5.78 28.82 -19.58
C VAL A 398 -6.96 29.71 -19.96
N GLU A 399 -8.04 29.69 -19.18
CA GLU A 399 -9.22 30.52 -19.40
C GLU A 399 -8.89 32.02 -19.38
N ARG A 400 -8.12 32.48 -18.39
CA ARG A 400 -7.73 33.91 -18.30
C ARG A 400 -6.80 34.33 -19.44
N ALA A 401 -5.89 33.47 -19.87
CA ALA A 401 -5.01 33.77 -20.99
C ALA A 401 -5.77 33.88 -22.33
N GLU A 402 -6.83 33.08 -22.50
CA GLU A 402 -7.72 33.16 -23.66
C GLU A 402 -8.56 34.45 -23.66
N GLU A 403 -9.04 34.89 -22.49
CA GLU A 403 -9.75 36.17 -22.35
C GLU A 403 -8.86 37.39 -22.60
N GLU A 404 -7.60 37.38 -22.13
CA GLU A 404 -6.68 38.52 -22.24
C GLU A 404 -6.01 38.64 -23.62
N ASN A 405 -5.92 37.56 -24.38
CA ASN A 405 -5.23 37.53 -25.66
C ASN A 405 -6.01 36.71 -26.70
N GLU A 406 -6.67 37.41 -27.63
CA GLU A 406 -7.44 36.81 -28.72
C GLU A 406 -6.61 35.85 -29.61
N ASN A 407 -5.29 35.99 -29.64
CA ASN A 407 -4.38 35.11 -30.39
C ASN A 407 -3.70 34.06 -29.51
N PHE A 408 -4.23 33.77 -28.32
CA PHE A 408 -3.69 32.74 -27.45
C PHE A 408 -3.93 31.34 -28.04
N GLU A 409 -2.85 30.66 -28.45
CA GLU A 409 -2.90 29.31 -29.03
C GLU A 409 -2.96 28.19 -27.97
N GLY A 410 -3.05 28.54 -26.68
CA GLY A 410 -2.97 27.60 -25.57
C GLY A 410 -1.59 27.52 -24.92
N PRO A 411 -1.47 26.80 -23.79
CA PRO A 411 -0.19 26.54 -23.15
C PRO A 411 0.67 25.61 -24.03
N PRO A 412 2.00 25.62 -23.88
CA PRO A 412 2.87 24.67 -24.57
C PRO A 412 2.42 23.22 -24.36
N GLU A 413 2.27 22.45 -25.45
CA GLU A 413 1.70 21.09 -25.43
C GLU A 413 2.38 20.15 -24.42
N TRP A 414 3.70 20.31 -24.26
CA TRP A 414 4.47 19.48 -23.32
C TRP A 414 4.08 19.73 -21.86
N ILE A 415 3.61 20.93 -21.49
CA ILE A 415 3.11 21.25 -20.15
C ILE A 415 1.80 20.51 -19.93
N THR A 416 0.88 20.59 -20.89
CA THR A 416 -0.39 19.86 -20.85
C THR A 416 -0.16 18.36 -20.72
N ALA A 417 0.73 17.80 -21.55
CA ALA A 417 1.11 16.39 -21.50
C ALA A 417 1.71 16.01 -20.15
N LEU A 418 2.60 16.85 -19.58
CA LEU A 418 3.19 16.63 -18.26
C LEU A 418 2.12 16.59 -17.17
N VAL A 419 1.22 17.58 -17.13
CA VAL A 419 0.13 17.67 -16.13
C VAL A 419 -0.78 16.44 -16.20
N PHE A 420 -1.18 15.97 -17.37
CA PHE A 420 -2.05 14.79 -17.44
C PHE A 420 -1.32 13.46 -17.23
N THR A 421 -0.06 13.35 -17.68
CA THR A 421 0.74 12.14 -17.48
C THR A 421 1.03 11.92 -16.00
N ILE A 422 1.44 12.97 -15.28
CA ILE A 422 1.69 12.85 -13.85
C ILE A 422 0.39 12.53 -13.10
N ALA A 423 -0.74 13.16 -13.46
CA ALA A 423 -2.04 12.81 -12.90
C ALA A 423 -2.33 11.30 -13.02
N ALA A 424 -2.12 10.73 -14.21
CA ALA A 424 -2.33 9.31 -14.46
C ALA A 424 -1.38 8.44 -13.60
N LEU A 425 -0.10 8.81 -13.50
CA LEU A 425 0.87 8.08 -12.69
C LEU A 425 0.51 8.09 -11.19
N TYR A 426 0.08 9.22 -10.62
CA TYR A 426 -0.40 9.26 -9.22
C TYR A 426 -1.60 8.35 -8.99
N ASN A 427 -2.55 8.33 -9.92
CA ASN A 427 -3.70 7.45 -9.83
C ASN A 427 -3.30 5.96 -9.86
N ILE A 428 -2.29 5.59 -10.66
CA ILE A 428 -1.79 4.21 -10.70
C ILE A 428 -1.27 3.76 -9.32
N PHE A 429 -0.62 4.63 -8.54
CA PHE A 429 -0.20 4.30 -7.17
C PHE A 429 -1.40 4.03 -6.25
N GLY A 430 -2.41 4.90 -6.29
CA GLY A 430 -3.65 4.71 -5.53
C GLY A 430 -4.36 3.41 -5.89
N PHE A 431 -4.50 3.12 -7.19
CA PHE A 431 -5.12 1.89 -7.67
C PHE A 431 -4.31 0.63 -7.31
N THR A 432 -2.99 0.69 -7.36
CA THR A 432 -2.13 -0.44 -6.95
C THR A 432 -2.40 -0.81 -5.49
N GLN A 433 -2.51 0.20 -4.63
CA GLN A 433 -2.84 -0.02 -3.22
C GLN A 433 -4.28 -0.51 -3.02
N LEU A 434 -5.25 0.04 -3.77
CA LEU A 434 -6.64 -0.44 -3.78
C LEU A 434 -6.70 -1.94 -4.10
N PHE A 435 -6.03 -2.39 -5.16
CA PHE A 435 -6.01 -3.80 -5.54
C PHE A 435 -5.30 -4.67 -4.49
N GLN A 436 -4.24 -4.16 -3.86
CA GLN A 436 -3.58 -4.83 -2.74
C GLN A 436 -4.56 -5.05 -1.57
N PHE A 437 -5.35 -4.05 -1.20
CA PHE A 437 -6.33 -4.15 -0.12
C PHE A 437 -7.52 -5.02 -0.48
N CYS A 438 -8.06 -4.92 -1.70
CA CYS A 438 -9.11 -5.83 -2.18
C CYS A 438 -8.66 -7.30 -2.17
N SER A 439 -7.36 -7.56 -2.40
CA SER A 439 -6.80 -8.92 -2.33
C SER A 439 -6.64 -9.42 -0.89
N LYS A 440 -6.46 -8.50 0.06
CA LYS A 440 -6.37 -8.81 1.49
C LYS A 440 -7.73 -8.94 2.14
N ASP A 441 -8.77 -8.27 1.62
CA ASP A 441 -10.11 -8.25 2.20
C ASP A 441 -11.02 -9.39 1.69
N PRO A 442 -11.41 -10.35 2.56
CA PRO A 442 -12.36 -11.41 2.21
C PRO A 442 -13.66 -10.86 1.62
N CYS A 443 -14.08 -9.67 2.06
CA CYS A 443 -15.33 -9.07 1.61
C CYS A 443 -15.30 -8.67 0.14
N CYS A 444 -14.21 -8.03 -0.30
CA CYS A 444 -13.99 -7.68 -1.70
C CYS A 444 -13.88 -8.94 -2.58
N TYR A 445 -13.27 -10.00 -2.05
CA TYR A 445 -13.17 -11.28 -2.74
C TYR A 445 -14.55 -11.96 -2.92
N SER A 446 -15.42 -11.83 -1.91
CA SER A 446 -16.79 -12.35 -1.95
C SER A 446 -17.60 -11.72 -3.09
N PHE A 447 -17.45 -10.41 -3.31
CA PHE A 447 -18.11 -9.67 -4.39
C PHE A 447 -17.69 -10.17 -5.78
N GLN A 448 -16.42 -10.51 -5.98
CA GLN A 448 -15.93 -11.10 -7.24
C GLN A 448 -16.49 -12.50 -7.51
N THR A 449 -16.77 -13.27 -6.45
CA THR A 449 -17.23 -14.67 -6.58
C THR A 449 -18.76 -14.82 -6.48
N GLY A 450 -19.50 -13.72 -6.30
CA GLY A 450 -20.95 -13.73 -6.13
C GLY A 450 -21.43 -14.42 -4.85
N ARG A 451 -20.53 -14.60 -3.87
CA ARG A 451 -20.85 -15.14 -2.55
C ARG A 451 -20.90 -13.96 -1.60
N GLY A 452 -21.97 -13.76 -0.83
CA GLY A 452 -22.03 -12.63 0.12
C GLY A 452 -20.90 -12.70 1.16
N CYS A 453 -20.38 -11.55 1.61
CA CYS A 453 -19.34 -11.40 2.63
C CYS A 453 -19.60 -12.25 3.88
N CYS A 454 -20.85 -12.26 4.31
CA CYS A 454 -21.36 -13.01 5.43
C CYS A 454 -22.37 -14.00 4.89
N ARG A 455 -21.91 -15.17 4.47
CA ARG A 455 -22.84 -16.29 4.36
C ARG A 455 -23.14 -16.69 5.80
N THR A 456 -24.22 -16.16 6.36
CA THR A 456 -24.95 -16.89 7.39
C THR A 456 -25.13 -18.28 6.80
N GLU A 457 -24.47 -19.29 7.37
CA GLU A 457 -24.85 -20.65 7.08
C GLU A 457 -26.27 -20.75 7.60
N THR A 458 -27.25 -20.45 6.74
CA THR A 458 -28.63 -20.81 6.99
C THR A 458 -28.58 -22.30 7.23
N LYS A 459 -28.68 -22.67 8.51
CA LYS A 459 -28.77 -24.03 8.99
C LYS A 459 -29.83 -24.69 8.11
N TYR A 460 -29.38 -25.45 7.13
CA TYR A 460 -30.19 -26.53 6.57
C TYR A 460 -30.26 -27.55 7.70
N SER A 461 -31.13 -27.27 8.67
CA SER A 461 -31.74 -28.27 9.52
C SER A 461 -32.39 -29.24 8.55
N ARG A 462 -31.68 -30.33 8.26
CA ARG A 462 -32.30 -31.52 7.69
C ARG A 462 -33.41 -31.93 8.65
N ILE A 463 -34.62 -31.94 8.10
CA ILE A 463 -35.77 -32.73 8.54
C ILE A 463 -35.35 -34.20 8.61
#